data_AF-A0A0N4VYU5-F1
#
_entry.id   AF-A0A0N4VYU5-F1
#
_cell.length_a   1.000
_cell.length_b   1.000
_cell.length_c   1.000
_cell.angle_alpha   90.00
_cell.angle_beta   90.00
_cell.angle_gamma   90.00
#
_symmetry.space_group_name_H-M   'P 1'
#
loop_
_entity.id
_entity.type
_entity.pdbx_description
1 polymer ?
#
loop_
_entity_poly.entity_id
_entity_poly.type
_entity_poly.pdbx_seq_one_letter_code
_entity_poly.pdbx_strand_id
1 'polypeptide(L)'
;AKNKCGSHVLQAAFKSDTLEESVKEKLINAFEDDWGSLISDVYGSHVFESIWDCSLFTVKRRQELMKKLVPIHNDSKFWKFAMLRCDMYLFRKDRKAWVEKMKKTVKKVKH
;
A
#
# COMPACT_ATOMS: atom_id res chain seq x y z
N ALA A 1 0.55 -14.27 1.83
CA ALA A 1 1.35 -13.08 1.47
C ALA A 1 2.85 -13.20 1.81
N LYS A 2 3.23 -13.75 2.97
CA LYS A 2 4.64 -13.86 3.43
C LYS A 2 5.38 -15.13 2.93
N ASN A 3 4.99 -15.63 1.76
CA ASN A 3 5.59 -16.82 1.13
C ASN A 3 6.16 -16.42 -0.22
N LYS A 4 7.33 -16.98 -0.59
CA LYS A 4 8.03 -16.66 -1.84
C LYS A 4 7.09 -16.70 -3.06
N CYS A 5 6.44 -17.84 -3.32
CA CYS A 5 5.57 -18.01 -4.48
C CYS A 5 4.22 -17.32 -4.29
N GLY A 6 3.59 -17.49 -3.11
CA GLY A 6 2.27 -16.92 -2.84
C GLY A 6 2.25 -15.39 -2.88
N SER A 7 3.36 -14.73 -2.56
CA SER A 7 3.48 -13.27 -2.70
C SER A 7 3.41 -12.82 -4.16
N HIS A 8 4.07 -13.53 -5.08
CA HIS A 8 4.04 -13.20 -6.50
C HIS A 8 2.64 -13.40 -7.11
N VAL A 9 1.91 -14.42 -6.68
CA VAL A 9 0.51 -14.63 -7.09
C VAL A 9 -0.36 -13.43 -6.68
N LEU A 10 -0.23 -12.96 -5.43
CA LEU A 10 -0.98 -11.79 -4.96
C LEU A 10 -0.57 -10.50 -5.68
N GLN A 11 0.73 -10.29 -5.91
CA GLN A 11 1.20 -9.14 -6.68
C GLN A 11 0.63 -9.14 -8.11
N ALA A 12 0.62 -10.30 -8.78
CA ALA A 12 0.03 -10.44 -10.11
C ALA A 12 -1.49 -10.19 -10.09
N ALA A 13 -2.20 -10.70 -9.07
CA ALA A 13 -3.63 -10.47 -8.90
C ALA A 13 -3.96 -8.97 -8.76
N PHE A 14 -3.21 -8.21 -7.95
CA PHE A 14 -3.47 -6.78 -7.76
C PHE A 14 -3.15 -5.93 -9.00
N LYS A 15 -2.14 -6.34 -9.79
CA LYS A 15 -1.72 -5.69 -11.04
C LYS A 15 -2.56 -6.09 -12.26
N SER A 16 -3.32 -7.17 -12.19
CA SER A 16 -4.13 -7.67 -13.30
C SER A 16 -5.33 -6.77 -13.58
N ASP A 17 -5.49 -6.30 -14.81
CA ASP A 17 -6.67 -5.52 -15.22
C ASP A 17 -7.91 -6.40 -15.50
N THR A 18 -7.71 -7.72 -15.60
CA THR A 18 -8.80 -8.68 -15.88
C THR A 18 -9.44 -9.25 -14.62
N LEU A 19 -8.76 -9.17 -13.47
CA LEU A 19 -9.33 -9.61 -12.20
C LEU A 19 -10.32 -8.57 -11.69
N GLU A 20 -11.53 -9.02 -11.38
CA GLU A 20 -12.59 -8.15 -10.86
C GLU A 20 -12.14 -7.37 -9.61
N GLU A 21 -12.54 -6.10 -9.57
CA GLU A 21 -12.30 -5.21 -8.43
C GLU A 21 -12.87 -5.79 -7.13
N SER A 22 -14.03 -6.46 -7.19
CA SER A 22 -14.69 -7.12 -6.06
C SER A 22 -13.79 -8.19 -5.41
N VAL A 23 -13.02 -8.91 -6.21
CA VAL A 23 -12.10 -9.96 -5.74
C VAL A 23 -10.86 -9.32 -5.13
N LYS A 24 -10.31 -8.30 -5.78
CA LYS A 24 -9.18 -7.53 -5.24
C LYS A 24 -9.53 -6.91 -3.89
N GLU A 25 -10.74 -6.37 -3.73
CA GLU A 25 -11.23 -5.84 -2.45
C GLU A 25 -11.24 -6.91 -1.35
N LYS A 26 -11.78 -8.10 -1.63
CA LYS A 26 -11.77 -9.21 -0.67
C LYS A 26 -10.34 -9.59 -0.25
N LEU A 27 -9.41 -9.63 -1.20
CA LEU A 27 -7.99 -9.92 -0.92
C LEU A 27 -7.35 -8.82 -0.06
N ILE A 28 -7.62 -7.55 -0.34
CA ILE A 28 -7.10 -6.41 0.44
C ILE A 28 -7.66 -6.45 1.86
N ASN A 29 -8.96 -6.71 2.01
CA ASN A 29 -9.64 -6.74 3.30
C ASN A 29 -9.06 -7.80 4.24
N ALA A 30 -8.50 -8.90 3.70
CA ALA A 30 -7.80 -9.91 4.48
C ALA A 30 -6.52 -9.40 5.18
N PHE A 31 -6.03 -8.20 4.84
CA PHE A 31 -4.84 -7.58 5.45
C PHE A 31 -5.17 -6.41 6.40
N GLU A 32 -6.44 -6.04 6.57
CA GLU A 32 -6.81 -4.79 7.27
C GLU A 32 -6.32 -4.70 8.72
N ASP A 33 -6.16 -5.86 9.37
CA ASP A 33 -5.70 -5.97 10.76
C ASP A 33 -4.21 -6.36 10.89
N ASP A 34 -3.51 -6.68 9.79
CA ASP A 34 -2.12 -7.19 9.81
C ASP A 34 -1.13 -6.39 8.95
N TRP A 35 -1.40 -5.11 8.70
CA TRP A 35 -0.52 -4.25 7.90
C TRP A 35 0.91 -4.18 8.42
N GLY A 36 1.08 -4.11 9.75
CA GLY A 36 2.39 -4.09 10.41
C GLY A 36 3.25 -5.29 10.05
N SER A 37 2.70 -6.49 10.19
CA SER A 37 3.43 -7.73 9.87
C SER A 37 3.63 -7.91 8.37
N LEU A 38 2.63 -7.56 7.54
CA LEU A 38 2.73 -7.65 6.09
C LEU A 38 3.88 -6.80 5.55
N ILE A 39 3.92 -5.53 5.93
CA ILE A 39 4.89 -4.55 5.40
C ILE A 39 6.32 -4.86 5.87
N SER A 40 6.45 -5.47 7.06
CA SER A 40 7.76 -5.73 7.66
C SER A 40 8.46 -6.97 7.12
N ASP A 41 7.77 -7.77 6.31
CA ASP A 41 8.24 -9.01 5.72
C ASP A 41 8.94 -8.80 4.35
N VAL A 42 9.91 -9.66 4.05
CA VAL A 42 10.69 -9.61 2.79
C VAL A 42 9.81 -9.79 1.53
N TYR A 43 8.77 -10.61 1.61
CA TYR A 43 7.85 -10.84 0.49
C TYR A 43 6.58 -9.97 0.63
N GLY A 44 6.07 -9.87 1.86
CA GLY A 44 4.86 -9.11 2.18
C GLY A 44 4.98 -7.62 1.86
N SER A 45 6.16 -7.02 2.03
CA SER A 45 6.41 -5.63 1.63
C SER A 45 6.09 -5.37 0.15
N HIS A 46 6.51 -6.25 -0.75
CA HIS A 46 6.18 -6.14 -2.18
C HIS A 46 4.70 -6.39 -2.49
N VAL A 47 4.01 -7.20 -1.68
CA VAL A 47 2.55 -7.33 -1.77
C VAL A 47 1.89 -6.01 -1.39
N PHE A 48 2.32 -5.37 -0.30
CA PHE A 48 1.84 -4.04 0.08
C PHE A 48 2.10 -2.99 -1.01
N GLU A 49 3.26 -3.00 -1.66
CA GLU A 49 3.56 -2.11 -2.78
C GLU A 49 2.54 -2.26 -3.92
N SER A 50 2.22 -3.50 -4.27
CA SER A 50 1.24 -3.78 -5.32
C SER A 50 -0.17 -3.37 -4.92
N ILE A 51 -0.53 -3.48 -3.63
CA ILE A 51 -1.79 -2.97 -3.10
C ILE A 51 -1.83 -1.43 -3.15
N TRP A 52 -0.74 -0.77 -2.75
CA TRP A 52 -0.63 0.68 -2.72
C TRP A 52 -0.80 1.30 -4.11
N ASP A 53 -0.21 0.66 -5.12
CA ASP A 53 -0.26 1.07 -6.52
C ASP A 53 -1.54 0.61 -7.25
N CYS A 54 -2.35 -0.24 -6.63
CA CYS A 54 -3.61 -0.72 -7.20
C CYS A 54 -4.60 0.42 -7.43
N SER A 55 -5.41 0.34 -8.49
CA SER A 55 -6.44 1.32 -8.85
C SER A 55 -7.46 1.56 -7.72
N LEU A 56 -7.70 0.54 -6.89
CA LEU A 56 -8.60 0.60 -5.73
C LEU A 56 -8.10 1.53 -4.61
N PHE A 57 -6.80 1.83 -4.58
CA PHE A 57 -6.20 2.71 -3.59
C PHE A 57 -6.24 4.18 -4.04
N THR A 58 -7.46 4.74 -4.02
CA THR A 58 -7.67 6.18 -4.18
C THR A 58 -6.91 6.99 -3.12
N VAL A 59 -6.70 8.29 -3.38
CA VAL A 59 -6.03 9.19 -2.42
C VAL A 59 -6.69 9.16 -1.03
N LYS A 60 -8.04 9.07 -0.99
CA LYS A 60 -8.79 8.95 0.26
C LYS A 60 -8.46 7.65 1.00
N ARG A 61 -8.46 6.51 0.31
CA ARG A 61 -8.14 5.21 0.93
C ARG A 61 -6.70 5.14 1.40
N ARG A 62 -5.75 5.66 0.61
CA ARG A 62 -4.35 5.81 1.01
C ARG A 62 -4.22 6.65 2.28
N GLN A 63 -4.99 7.72 2.40
CA GLN A 63 -5.01 8.55 3.60
C GLN A 63 -5.54 7.80 4.83
N GLU A 64 -6.62 7.02 4.69
CA GLU A 64 -7.14 6.19 5.78
C GLU A 64 -6.14 5.12 6.22
N LEU A 65 -5.51 4.44 5.26
CA LEU A 65 -4.45 3.47 5.56
C LEU A 65 -3.27 4.14 6.28
N MET A 66 -2.81 5.30 5.81
CA MET A 66 -1.73 6.03 6.46
C MET A 66 -2.06 6.42 7.90
N LYS A 67 -3.31 6.72 8.25
CA LYS A 67 -3.71 6.94 9.65
C LYS A 67 -3.49 5.69 10.51
N LYS A 68 -3.73 4.49 9.97
CA LYS A 68 -3.47 3.22 10.64
C LYS A 68 -1.97 2.91 10.76
N LEU A 69 -1.17 3.28 9.75
CA LEU A 69 0.27 2.99 9.72
C LEU A 69 1.11 3.92 10.59
N VAL A 70 0.74 5.20 10.71
CA VAL A 70 1.49 6.20 11.50
C VAL A 70 1.82 5.79 12.95
N PRO A 71 0.89 5.21 13.74
CA PRO A 71 1.17 4.80 15.12
C PRO A 71 1.98 3.50 15.24
N ILE A 72 2.20 2.76 14.15
CA ILE A 72 2.95 1.51 14.19
C ILE A 72 4.44 1.84 14.27
N HIS A 73 5.08 1.39 15.36
CA HIS A 73 6.54 1.41 15.51
C HIS A 73 7.12 0.12 14.95
N ASN A 74 7.97 0.24 13.92
CA ASN A 74 8.63 -0.90 13.32
C ASN A 74 9.98 -0.51 12.71
N ASP A 75 11.00 -1.30 13.00
CA ASP A 75 12.39 -1.01 12.61
C ASP A 75 12.91 -1.82 11.42
N SER A 76 12.07 -2.70 10.87
CA SER A 76 12.40 -3.47 9.67
C SER A 76 12.83 -2.54 8.53
N LYS A 77 13.88 -2.95 7.79
CA LYS A 77 14.29 -2.24 6.58
C LYS A 77 13.15 -2.14 5.57
N PHE A 78 12.34 -3.20 5.46
CA PHE A 78 11.21 -3.26 4.54
C PHE A 78 10.12 -2.26 4.92
N TRP A 79 9.85 -2.12 6.22
CA TRP A 79 8.97 -1.08 6.74
C TRP A 79 9.48 0.32 6.41
N LYS A 80 10.76 0.60 6.67
CA LYS A 80 11.37 1.91 6.39
C LYS A 80 11.24 2.28 4.90
N PHE A 81 11.52 1.34 3.98
CA PHE A 81 11.33 1.57 2.54
C PHE A 81 9.87 1.80 2.15
N ALA A 82 8.92 1.04 2.70
CA ALA A 82 7.51 1.25 2.46
C ALA A 82 7.04 2.64 2.95
N MET A 83 7.48 3.08 4.13
CA MET A 83 7.12 4.39 4.68
C MET A 83 7.73 5.56 3.89
N LEU A 84 8.92 5.36 3.30
CA LEU A 84 9.51 6.31 2.34
C LEU A 84 8.65 6.42 1.07
N ARG A 85 8.21 5.28 0.50
CA ARG A 85 7.30 5.27 -0.67
C ARG A 85 6.00 6.01 -0.37
N CYS A 86 5.42 5.78 0.79
CA CYS A 86 4.18 6.44 1.21
C CYS A 86 4.39 7.91 1.61
N ASP A 87 5.63 8.40 1.66
CA ASP A 87 6.00 9.73 2.17
C ASP A 87 5.38 10.02 3.55
N MET A 88 5.61 9.11 4.49
CA MET A 88 5.08 9.22 5.85
C MET A 88 5.55 10.49 6.57
N TYR A 89 6.75 10.98 6.25
CA TYR A 89 7.25 12.24 6.80
C TYR A 89 6.35 13.41 6.39
N LEU A 90 6.09 13.59 5.09
CA LEU A 90 5.20 14.65 4.63
C LEU A 90 3.78 14.44 5.17
N PHE A 91 3.29 13.20 5.26
CA PHE A 91 1.98 12.90 5.84
C PHE A 91 1.86 13.37 7.30
N ARG A 92 2.91 13.18 8.12
CA ARG A 92 2.94 13.64 9.53
C ARG A 92 3.05 15.16 9.62
N LYS A 93 3.86 15.78 8.77
CA LYS A 93 4.16 17.22 8.80
C LYS A 93 3.04 18.08 8.21
N ASP A 94 2.54 17.71 7.04
CA ASP A 94 1.53 18.45 6.29
C ASP A 94 0.66 17.50 5.46
N ARG A 95 -0.48 17.12 6.04
CA ARG A 95 -1.46 16.24 5.38
C ARG A 95 -2.05 16.85 4.12
N LYS A 96 -2.18 18.18 4.03
CA LYS A 96 -2.76 18.84 2.85
C LYS A 96 -1.77 18.75 1.68
N ALA A 97 -0.51 19.11 1.91
CA ALA A 97 0.54 18.96 0.89
C ALA A 97 0.70 17.51 0.45
N TRP A 98 0.61 16.55 1.37
CA TRP A 98 0.64 15.13 1.04
C TRP A 98 -0.51 14.70 0.12
N VAL A 99 -1.75 15.12 0.42
CA VAL A 99 -2.92 14.82 -0.42
C VAL A 99 -2.76 15.40 -1.82
N GLU A 100 -2.29 16.64 -1.94
CA GLU A 100 -2.04 17.27 -3.24
C GLU A 100 -0.92 16.57 -4.03
N LYS A 101 0.14 16.13 -3.35
CA LYS A 101 1.19 15.28 -3.97
C LYS A 101 0.58 13.98 -4.50
N MET A 102 -0.23 13.27 -3.71
CA MET A 102 -0.83 12.01 -4.11
C MET A 102 -1.80 12.15 -5.28
N LYS A 103 -2.60 13.22 -5.33
CA LYS A 103 -3.47 13.53 -6.47
C LYS A 103 -2.67 13.70 -7.77
N LYS A 104 -1.51 14.36 -7.70
CA LYS A 104 -0.63 14.53 -8.87
C LYS A 104 -0.03 13.21 -9.33
N THR A 105 0.35 12.32 -8.41
CA THR A 105 0.89 10.99 -8.75
C THR A 105 -0.16 10.12 -9.44
N VAL A 106 -1.40 10.08 -8.95
CA VAL A 106 -2.49 9.32 -9.58
C VAL A 106 -2.81 9.82 -10.99
N LYS A 107 -2.71 11.13 -11.25
CA LYS A 107 -2.92 11.70 -12.59
C LYS A 107 -1.85 11.28 -13.60
N LYS A 108 -0.60 11.09 -13.17
CA LYS A 108 0.51 10.66 -14.05
C LYS A 108 0.43 9.20 -14.49
N VAL A 109 -0.29 8.34 -13.76
CA VAL A 109 -0.45 6.91 -14.10
C VAL A 109 -1.57 6.69 -15.13
N LYS A 110 -2.37 7.71 -15.44
CA LYS A 110 -3.48 7.66 -16.42
C LYS A 110 -3.10 8.21 -17.81
N HIS A 111 -1.83 8.51 -18.06
CA HIS A 111 -1.28 8.93 -19.36
C HIS A 111 -0.10 8.02 -19.70
#